data_AF-A0A2S2NHM4-F1
#
_entry.id   AF-A0A2S2NHM4-F1
#
_cell.length_a   1.000
_cell.length_b   1.000
_cell.length_c   1.000
_cell.angle_alpha   90.00
_cell.angle_beta   90.00
_cell.angle_gamma   90.00
#
_symmetry.space_group_name_H-M   'P 1'
#
loop_
_entity.id
_entity.type
_entity.pdbx_description
1 polymer ?
#
loop_
_entity_poly.entity_id
_entity_poly.type
_entity_poly.pdbx_seq_one_letter_code
_entity_poly.pdbx_strand_id
1 'polypeptide(L)'
;MFLLWPDGVRHDDVLLFLSDAAPYMKKAGTTIKALYSKMIHITCIAHGLHRLAENIRSHFPKVDKLVAKGKQVFLKAPSRVLFFKTEAPGVPLPPEPVLTRWGSWIEATSYYCQYFKQVRDVMQHFDSNDAVSIKESQALLDEISMEPNLTFIHSNYGFLPSTITKLESQGVSLTDSVTTVMFTKNKLDEVAGDVGMKVKTKFNQVLEKNDGFAIILKILKILNGESSSMDGLPEDLTGNDLTFYKYAPVTSTDVERSFSRYKTILADNRRSFDVENIKKSLVVQCNNLSG
;
A
#
# COMPACT_ATOMS: atom_id res chain seq x y z
N MET A 1 19.50 4.44 -27.38
CA MET A 1 19.62 3.99 -25.98
C MET A 1 20.88 4.63 -25.45
N PHE A 2 20.78 5.62 -24.57
CA PHE A 2 21.96 6.24 -23.98
C PHE A 2 22.41 5.37 -22.82
N LEU A 3 23.71 5.03 -22.76
CA LEU A 3 24.29 4.41 -21.58
C LEU A 3 24.17 5.41 -20.42
N LEU A 4 23.61 4.97 -19.29
CA LEU A 4 23.48 5.81 -18.09
C LEU A 4 24.86 6.31 -17.61
N TRP A 5 25.88 5.45 -17.74
CA TRP A 5 27.28 5.79 -17.50
C TRP A 5 28.15 5.26 -18.66
N PRO A 6 28.51 6.12 -19.64
CA PRO A 6 29.27 5.71 -20.81
C PRO A 6 30.70 5.24 -20.48
N ASP A 7 31.28 5.73 -19.39
CA ASP A 7 32.66 5.44 -18.98
C ASP A 7 32.78 4.33 -17.91
N GLY A 8 31.69 3.59 -17.65
CA GLY A 8 31.65 2.51 -16.66
C GLY A 8 30.79 2.81 -15.43
N VAL A 9 30.60 1.82 -14.57
CA VAL A 9 29.68 1.90 -13.42
C VAL A 9 30.22 2.86 -12.35
N ARG A 10 29.41 3.86 -11.97
CA ARG A 10 29.74 4.82 -10.90
C ARG A 10 29.25 4.30 -9.55
N HIS A 11 30.02 3.41 -8.93
CA HIS A 11 29.64 2.76 -7.67
C HIS A 11 29.36 3.77 -6.54
N ASP A 12 30.19 4.80 -6.40
CA ASP A 12 30.05 5.80 -5.32
C ASP A 12 28.87 6.76 -5.50
N ASP A 13 28.22 6.76 -6.66
CA ASP A 13 27.02 7.57 -6.91
C ASP A 13 25.73 6.85 -6.46
N VAL A 14 25.79 5.55 -6.16
CA VAL A 14 24.63 4.76 -5.76
C VAL A 14 24.42 4.86 -4.26
N LEU A 15 23.56 5.79 -3.86
CA LEU A 15 23.31 6.10 -2.44
C LEU A 15 22.13 5.30 -1.86
N LEU A 16 21.12 4.97 -2.64
CA LEU A 16 19.89 4.35 -2.15
C LEU A 16 19.47 3.18 -3.03
N PHE A 17 19.19 2.05 -2.40
CA PHE A 17 18.49 0.94 -3.02
C PHE A 17 17.16 0.72 -2.32
N LEU A 18 16.07 0.78 -3.07
CA LEU A 18 14.71 0.69 -2.55
C LEU A 18 14.00 -0.49 -3.21
N SER A 19 13.49 -1.40 -2.40
CA SER A 19 12.87 -2.65 -2.86
C SER A 19 11.60 -2.99 -2.10
N ASP A 20 10.88 -4.01 -2.55
CA ASP A 20 9.90 -4.67 -1.69
C ASP A 20 10.57 -5.35 -0.48
N ALA A 21 9.75 -5.84 0.46
CA ALA A 21 10.22 -6.52 1.66
C ALA A 21 10.31 -8.05 1.53
N ALA A 22 10.31 -8.59 0.31
CA ALA A 22 10.41 -10.02 0.06
C ALA A 22 11.79 -10.54 0.51
N PRO A 23 11.88 -11.77 1.05
CA PRO A 23 13.14 -12.30 1.58
C PRO A 23 14.30 -12.28 0.57
N TYR A 24 14.02 -12.57 -0.70
CA TYR A 24 15.05 -12.56 -1.74
C TYR A 24 15.52 -11.14 -2.08
N MET A 25 14.62 -10.13 -2.07
CA MET A 25 15.01 -8.73 -2.28
C MET A 25 15.86 -8.19 -1.14
N LYS A 26 15.55 -8.57 0.10
CA LYS A 26 16.40 -8.27 1.25
C LYS A 26 17.79 -8.88 1.11
N LYS A 27 17.86 -10.16 0.77
CA LYS A 27 19.14 -10.84 0.55
C LYS A 27 19.93 -10.19 -0.59
N ALA A 28 19.27 -9.85 -1.69
CA ALA A 28 19.89 -9.14 -2.81
C ALA A 28 20.43 -7.77 -2.38
N GLY A 29 19.65 -6.97 -1.64
CA GLY A 29 20.09 -5.68 -1.12
C GLY A 29 21.32 -5.80 -0.21
N THR A 30 21.34 -6.79 0.68
CA THR A 30 22.52 -7.08 1.51
C THR A 30 23.74 -7.47 0.67
N THR A 31 23.57 -8.33 -0.33
CA THR A 31 24.68 -8.76 -1.20
C THR A 31 25.20 -7.61 -2.07
N ILE A 32 24.30 -6.82 -2.66
CA ILE A 32 24.65 -5.69 -3.53
C ILE A 32 25.39 -4.61 -2.73
N LYS A 33 25.09 -4.42 -1.45
CA LYS A 33 25.79 -3.47 -0.58
C LYS A 33 27.31 -3.69 -0.54
N ALA A 34 27.79 -4.92 -0.75
CA ALA A 34 29.24 -5.19 -0.83
C ALA A 34 29.92 -4.52 -2.05
N LEU A 35 29.15 -4.18 -3.09
CA LEU A 35 29.63 -3.53 -4.31
C LEU A 35 29.41 -2.00 -4.30
N TYR A 36 28.64 -1.48 -3.35
CA TYR A 36 28.25 -0.08 -3.26
C TYR A 36 28.30 0.35 -1.80
N SER A 37 29.48 0.77 -1.34
CA SER A 37 29.74 0.99 0.09
C SER A 37 28.92 2.13 0.71
N LYS A 38 28.57 3.14 -0.09
CA LYS A 38 27.68 4.25 0.30
C LYS A 38 26.20 3.90 0.26
N MET A 39 25.82 2.74 -0.29
CA MET A 39 24.42 2.41 -0.53
C MET A 39 23.68 2.04 0.76
N ILE A 40 22.56 2.70 0.98
CA ILE A 40 21.57 2.33 1.99
C ILE A 40 20.48 1.51 1.30
N HIS A 41 20.27 0.28 1.78
CA HIS A 41 19.13 -0.53 1.35
C HIS A 41 17.93 -0.29 2.27
N ILE A 42 16.81 0.13 1.69
CA ILE A 42 15.52 0.27 2.38
C ILE A 42 14.45 -0.58 1.72
N THR A 43 13.48 -1.03 2.52
CA THR A 43 12.27 -1.65 1.97
C THR A 43 11.10 -0.68 1.94
N CYS A 44 10.22 -0.87 0.95
CA CYS A 44 9.06 -0.03 0.70
C CYS A 44 8.12 0.06 1.90
N ILE A 45 7.97 1.28 2.43
CA ILE A 45 7.11 1.53 3.59
C ILE A 45 5.63 1.35 3.24
N ALA A 46 5.19 1.78 2.06
CA ALA A 46 3.80 1.60 1.64
C ALA A 46 3.42 0.11 1.52
N HIS A 47 4.32 -0.74 1.00
CA HIS A 47 4.15 -2.20 1.06
C HIS A 47 4.14 -2.70 2.52
N GLY A 48 4.98 -2.15 3.39
CA GLY A 48 4.94 -2.42 4.83
C GLY A 48 3.57 -2.13 5.46
N LEU A 49 2.95 -0.99 5.13
CA LEU A 49 1.61 -0.61 5.57
C LEU A 49 0.52 -1.48 4.94
N HIS A 50 0.67 -1.92 3.70
CA HIS A 50 -0.25 -2.88 3.10
C HIS A 50 -0.24 -4.22 3.87
N ARG A 51 0.95 -4.72 4.26
CA ARG A 51 1.07 -5.92 5.10
C ARG A 51 0.46 -5.73 6.49
N LEU A 52 0.44 -4.50 7.00
CA LEU A 52 -0.27 -4.15 8.22
C LEU A 52 -1.79 -4.24 8.02
N ALA A 53 -2.32 -3.71 6.91
CA ALA A 53 -3.73 -3.85 6.56
C ALA A 53 -4.17 -5.32 6.44
N GLU A 54 -3.35 -6.18 5.82
CA GLU A 54 -3.60 -7.62 5.79
C GLU A 54 -3.56 -8.27 7.19
N ASN A 55 -2.70 -7.79 8.08
CA ASN A 55 -2.70 -8.26 9.47
C ASN A 55 -3.98 -7.85 10.19
N ILE A 56 -4.44 -6.60 10.03
CA ILE A 56 -5.72 -6.14 10.58
C ILE A 56 -6.85 -7.04 10.08
N ARG A 57 -6.93 -7.26 8.76
CA ARG A 57 -7.92 -8.15 8.12
C ARG A 57 -7.96 -9.54 8.74
N SER A 58 -6.80 -10.12 9.04
CA SER A 58 -6.71 -11.46 9.63
C SER A 58 -7.35 -11.60 11.01
N HIS A 59 -7.52 -10.50 11.75
CA HIS A 59 -8.20 -10.51 13.06
C HIS A 59 -9.73 -10.44 12.94
N PHE A 60 -10.28 -10.18 11.74
CA PHE A 60 -11.71 -10.00 11.52
C PHE A 60 -12.25 -10.91 10.40
N PRO A 61 -12.18 -12.25 10.55
CA PRO A 61 -12.56 -13.19 9.48
C PRO A 61 -14.03 -13.06 9.06
N LYS A 62 -14.94 -12.66 9.97
CA LYS A 62 -16.35 -12.46 9.65
C LYS A 62 -16.59 -11.19 8.84
N VAL A 63 -15.90 -10.10 9.17
CA VAL A 63 -15.92 -8.86 8.37
C VAL A 63 -15.33 -9.13 6.99
N ASP A 64 -14.21 -9.86 6.92
CA ASP A 64 -13.60 -10.28 5.66
C ASP A 64 -14.58 -11.09 4.80
N LYS A 65 -15.29 -12.05 5.41
CA LYS A 65 -16.34 -12.81 4.73
C LYS A 65 -17.48 -11.91 4.25
N LEU A 66 -17.93 -10.94 5.05
CA LEU A 66 -18.98 -10.00 4.64
C LEU A 66 -18.56 -9.20 3.41
N VAL A 67 -17.36 -8.63 3.43
CA VAL A 67 -16.81 -7.86 2.31
C VAL A 67 -16.74 -8.72 1.04
N ALA A 68 -16.26 -9.97 1.16
CA ALA A 68 -16.18 -10.90 0.04
C ALA A 68 -17.56 -11.28 -0.52
N LYS A 69 -18.54 -11.55 0.36
CA LYS A 69 -19.88 -12.01 -0.02
C LYS A 69 -20.76 -10.90 -0.56
N GLY A 70 -20.73 -9.73 0.06
CA GLY A 70 -21.47 -8.58 -0.44
C GLY A 70 -21.02 -8.17 -1.84
N LYS A 71 -19.71 -8.28 -2.16
CA LYS A 71 -19.23 -8.16 -3.53
C LYS A 71 -19.89 -9.17 -4.48
N GLN A 72 -19.93 -10.44 -4.10
CA GLN A 72 -20.50 -11.52 -4.93
C GLN A 72 -21.99 -11.32 -5.21
N VAL A 73 -22.73 -10.68 -4.30
CA VAL A 73 -24.15 -10.38 -4.51
C VAL A 73 -24.35 -9.49 -5.74
N PHE A 74 -23.56 -8.43 -5.91
CA PHE A 74 -23.77 -7.48 -7.02
C PHE A 74 -23.00 -7.82 -8.30
N LEU A 75 -22.05 -8.76 -8.22
CA LEU A 75 -21.23 -9.15 -9.36
C LEU A 75 -22.08 -9.76 -10.48
N LYS A 76 -22.05 -9.12 -11.66
CA LYS A 76 -22.80 -9.54 -12.87
C LYS A 76 -24.32 -9.67 -12.64
N ALA A 77 -24.89 -8.84 -11.76
CA ALA A 77 -26.31 -8.88 -11.42
C ALA A 77 -27.00 -7.52 -11.62
N PRO A 78 -27.33 -7.14 -12.87
CA PRO A 78 -27.90 -5.82 -13.16
C PRO A 78 -29.20 -5.54 -12.40
N SER A 79 -30.06 -6.54 -12.21
CA SER A 79 -31.32 -6.41 -11.46
C SER A 79 -31.08 -6.02 -10.01
N ARG A 80 -30.15 -6.70 -9.32
CA ARG A 80 -29.79 -6.38 -7.93
C ARG A 80 -29.09 -5.04 -7.80
N VAL A 81 -28.26 -4.67 -8.77
CA VAL A 81 -27.64 -3.34 -8.84
C VAL A 81 -28.69 -2.24 -9.02
N LEU A 82 -29.67 -2.44 -9.91
CA LEU A 82 -30.75 -1.50 -10.14
C LEU A 82 -31.63 -1.35 -8.89
N PHE A 83 -31.97 -2.47 -8.25
CA PHE A 83 -32.71 -2.47 -7.00
C PHE A 83 -31.97 -1.71 -5.90
N PHE A 84 -30.67 -1.98 -5.69
CA PHE A 84 -29.85 -1.26 -4.72
C PHE A 84 -29.87 0.25 -4.95
N LYS A 85 -29.69 0.70 -6.19
CA LYS A 85 -29.72 2.13 -6.54
C LYS A 85 -31.09 2.78 -6.33
N THR A 86 -32.17 2.00 -6.40
CA THR A 86 -33.54 2.46 -6.22
C THR A 86 -33.88 2.60 -4.74
N GLU A 87 -33.55 1.59 -3.94
CA GLU A 87 -33.86 1.56 -2.51
C GLU A 87 -32.89 2.36 -1.64
N ALA A 88 -31.64 2.52 -2.07
CA ALA A 88 -30.62 3.31 -1.38
C ALA A 88 -30.05 4.41 -2.29
N PRO A 89 -30.87 5.41 -2.70
CA PRO A 89 -30.44 6.46 -3.60
C PRO A 89 -29.32 7.29 -2.96
N GLY A 90 -28.24 7.53 -3.72
CA GLY A 90 -27.07 8.27 -3.26
C GLY A 90 -26.03 7.44 -2.50
N VAL A 91 -26.32 6.18 -2.17
CA VAL A 91 -25.34 5.26 -1.58
C VAL A 91 -24.55 4.59 -2.72
N PRO A 92 -23.21 4.64 -2.72
CA PRO A 92 -22.43 3.92 -3.72
C PRO A 92 -22.63 2.41 -3.58
N LEU A 93 -22.42 1.64 -4.65
CA LEU A 93 -22.41 0.18 -4.54
C LEU A 93 -21.27 -0.26 -3.62
N PRO A 94 -21.40 -1.42 -2.94
CA PRO A 94 -20.31 -1.96 -2.16
C PRO A 94 -19.03 -2.03 -2.98
N PRO A 95 -17.93 -1.43 -2.49
CA PRO A 95 -16.70 -1.38 -3.24
C PRO A 95 -16.16 -2.79 -3.42
N GLU A 96 -15.47 -2.99 -4.53
CA GLU A 96 -14.76 -4.23 -4.79
C GLU A 96 -13.32 -4.09 -4.31
N PRO A 97 -12.89 -4.77 -3.22
CA PRO A 97 -11.48 -4.81 -2.89
C PRO A 97 -10.72 -5.40 -4.07
N VAL A 98 -9.69 -4.69 -4.49
CA VAL A 98 -8.80 -5.13 -5.56
C VAL A 98 -7.57 -5.69 -4.89
N LEU A 99 -7.29 -6.98 -5.08
CA LEU A 99 -6.15 -7.66 -4.45
C LEU A 99 -4.82 -6.94 -4.70
N THR A 100 -4.69 -6.25 -5.83
CA THR A 100 -3.48 -5.50 -6.21
C THR A 100 -3.47 -4.04 -5.78
N ARG A 101 -4.56 -3.51 -5.19
CA ARG A 101 -4.60 -2.13 -4.67
C ARG A 101 -4.57 -2.13 -3.16
N TRP A 102 -3.51 -1.56 -2.62
CA TRP A 102 -3.24 -1.48 -1.18
C TRP A 102 -4.32 -0.69 -0.45
N GLY A 103 -4.74 -1.16 0.72
CA GLY A 103 -5.75 -0.47 1.56
C GLY A 103 -7.21 -0.70 1.18
N SER A 104 -7.50 -1.28 0.01
CA SER A 104 -8.89 -1.42 -0.50
C SER A 104 -9.83 -2.21 0.40
N TRP A 105 -9.33 -3.17 1.18
CA TRP A 105 -10.16 -3.87 2.18
C TRP A 105 -10.62 -2.93 3.30
N ILE A 106 -9.75 -2.06 3.82
CA ILE A 106 -10.10 -1.08 4.86
C ILE A 106 -11.12 -0.07 4.33
N GLU A 107 -10.97 0.37 3.08
CA GLU A 107 -11.97 1.22 2.40
C GLU A 107 -13.34 0.52 2.34
N ALA A 108 -13.36 -0.77 1.97
CA ALA A 108 -14.59 -1.55 1.96
C ALA A 108 -15.22 -1.67 3.35
N THR A 109 -14.43 -1.95 4.39
CA THR A 109 -14.97 -1.97 5.77
C THR A 109 -15.52 -0.62 6.21
N SER A 110 -14.87 0.48 5.82
CA SER A 110 -15.34 1.84 6.11
C SER A 110 -16.65 2.14 5.40
N TYR A 111 -16.80 1.70 4.15
CA TYR A 111 -18.07 1.76 3.43
C TYR A 111 -19.19 1.03 4.17
N TYR A 112 -18.97 -0.23 4.59
CA TYR A 112 -19.99 -0.99 5.31
C TYR A 112 -20.32 -0.36 6.66
N CYS A 113 -19.34 0.24 7.36
CA CYS A 113 -19.59 1.00 8.57
C CYS A 113 -20.48 2.22 8.31
N GLN A 114 -20.19 2.99 7.26
CA GLN A 114 -20.90 4.23 6.95
C GLN A 114 -22.34 3.98 6.48
N TYR A 115 -22.57 2.91 5.71
CA TYR A 115 -23.86 2.61 5.08
C TYR A 115 -24.51 1.34 5.62
N PHE A 116 -24.17 0.94 6.86
CA PHE A 116 -24.53 -0.36 7.41
C PHE A 116 -26.04 -0.65 7.30
N LYS A 117 -26.87 0.31 7.76
CA LYS A 117 -28.33 0.15 7.78
C LYS A 117 -28.89 0.04 6.36
N GLN A 118 -28.52 0.95 5.47
CA GLN A 118 -29.00 0.96 4.08
C GLN A 118 -28.62 -0.34 3.36
N VAL A 119 -27.36 -0.79 3.51
CA VAL A 119 -26.90 -2.03 2.88
C VAL A 119 -27.62 -3.24 3.47
N ARG A 120 -27.83 -3.28 4.79
CA ARG A 120 -28.59 -4.33 5.46
C ARG A 120 -30.02 -4.39 4.98
N ASP A 121 -30.72 -3.26 4.95
CA ASP A 121 -32.11 -3.17 4.53
C ASP A 121 -32.25 -3.68 3.08
N VAL A 122 -31.40 -3.22 2.16
CA VAL A 122 -31.39 -3.73 0.77
C VAL A 122 -31.12 -5.22 0.72
N MET A 123 -30.14 -5.71 1.48
CA MET A 123 -29.76 -7.13 1.47
C MET A 123 -30.90 -8.03 1.97
N GLN A 124 -31.70 -7.57 2.93
CA GLN A 124 -32.84 -8.32 3.48
C GLN A 124 -34.02 -8.46 2.50
N HIS A 125 -34.08 -7.63 1.46
CA HIS A 125 -35.11 -7.74 0.42
C HIS A 125 -34.80 -8.81 -0.63
N PHE A 126 -33.56 -9.29 -0.72
CA PHE A 126 -33.20 -10.33 -1.67
C PHE A 126 -33.59 -11.73 -1.19
N ASP A 127 -34.03 -12.61 -2.10
CA ASP A 127 -34.31 -14.00 -1.75
C ASP A 127 -33.01 -14.72 -1.38
N SER A 128 -32.94 -15.24 -0.16
CA SER A 128 -31.81 -16.02 0.33
C SER A 128 -31.52 -17.28 -0.50
N ASN A 129 -32.50 -17.78 -1.27
CA ASN A 129 -32.35 -18.96 -2.12
C ASN A 129 -31.76 -18.64 -3.50
N ASP A 130 -31.75 -17.37 -3.93
CA ASP A 130 -31.24 -16.98 -5.25
C ASP A 130 -29.73 -17.17 -5.38
N ALA A 131 -28.98 -16.97 -4.29
CA ALA A 131 -27.54 -17.18 -4.26
C ALA A 131 -27.02 -17.41 -2.84
N VAL A 132 -26.03 -18.31 -2.71
CA VAL A 132 -25.33 -18.56 -1.44
C VAL A 132 -24.72 -17.26 -0.87
N SER A 133 -24.24 -16.36 -1.72
CA SER A 133 -23.70 -15.07 -1.29
C SER A 133 -24.74 -14.17 -0.63
N ILE A 134 -26.01 -14.21 -1.06
CA ILE A 134 -27.10 -13.43 -0.45
C ILE A 134 -27.38 -13.97 0.95
N LYS A 135 -27.63 -15.29 1.06
CA LYS A 135 -27.87 -15.95 2.34
C LYS A 135 -26.76 -15.70 3.35
N GLU A 136 -25.50 -15.83 2.93
CA GLU A 136 -24.36 -15.59 3.82
C GLU A 136 -24.22 -14.11 4.20
N SER A 137 -24.45 -13.18 3.26
CA SER A 137 -24.43 -11.74 3.56
C SER A 137 -25.53 -11.33 4.55
N GLN A 138 -26.76 -11.83 4.38
CA GLN A 138 -27.87 -11.58 5.32
C GLN A 138 -27.51 -12.06 6.73
N ALA A 139 -27.08 -13.33 6.85
CA ALA A 139 -26.69 -13.90 8.14
C ALA A 139 -25.56 -13.12 8.83
N LEU A 140 -24.58 -12.64 8.05
CA LEU A 140 -23.47 -11.84 8.57
C LEU A 140 -23.91 -10.44 9.02
N LEU A 141 -24.82 -9.79 8.28
CA LEU A 141 -25.33 -8.46 8.61
C LEU A 141 -26.26 -8.48 9.83
N ASP A 142 -26.86 -9.62 10.16
CA ASP A 142 -27.66 -9.80 11.37
C ASP A 142 -26.83 -10.24 12.59
N GLU A 143 -25.53 -10.49 12.43
CA GLU A 143 -24.67 -10.79 13.58
C GLU A 143 -24.50 -9.57 14.49
N ILE A 144 -24.78 -9.75 15.78
CA ILE A 144 -24.66 -8.72 16.82
C ILE A 144 -23.25 -8.08 16.85
N SER A 145 -22.21 -8.85 16.51
CA SER A 145 -20.82 -8.38 16.52
C SER A 145 -20.41 -7.59 15.27
N MET A 146 -21.21 -7.60 14.19
CA MET A 146 -20.79 -7.06 12.90
C MET A 146 -20.62 -5.54 12.91
N GLU A 147 -21.66 -4.81 13.33
CA GLU A 147 -21.65 -3.34 13.39
C GLU A 147 -20.58 -2.79 14.37
N PRO A 148 -20.40 -3.36 15.58
CA PRO A 148 -19.27 -2.99 16.44
C PRO A 148 -17.90 -3.25 15.82
N ASN A 149 -17.70 -4.38 15.14
CA ASN A 149 -16.43 -4.69 14.49
C ASN A 149 -16.12 -3.72 13.34
N LEU A 150 -17.12 -3.41 12.51
CA LEU A 150 -16.99 -2.41 11.43
C LEU A 150 -16.66 -1.03 12.00
N THR A 151 -17.34 -0.63 13.08
CA THR A 151 -17.10 0.65 13.78
C THR A 151 -15.69 0.73 14.34
N PHE A 152 -15.20 -0.36 14.94
CA PHE A 152 -13.83 -0.45 15.45
C PHE A 152 -12.80 -0.29 14.32
N ILE A 153 -12.96 -1.02 13.21
CA ILE A 153 -12.03 -0.95 12.08
C ILE A 153 -12.03 0.44 11.45
N HIS A 154 -13.22 1.00 11.18
CA HIS A 154 -13.36 2.31 10.57
C HIS A 154 -12.72 3.41 11.42
N SER A 155 -13.08 3.46 12.70
CA SER A 155 -12.60 4.51 13.62
C SER A 155 -11.09 4.45 13.86
N ASN A 156 -10.52 3.25 13.95
CA ASN A 156 -9.11 3.07 14.33
C ASN A 156 -8.16 2.90 13.16
N TYR A 157 -8.63 2.41 12.01
CA TYR A 157 -7.76 2.06 10.87
C TYR A 157 -8.22 2.68 9.55
N GLY A 158 -9.39 3.35 9.49
CA GLY A 158 -9.92 3.98 8.28
C GLY A 158 -9.02 5.06 7.67
N PHE A 159 -8.03 5.56 8.42
CA PHE A 159 -7.02 6.50 7.91
C PHE A 159 -5.91 5.82 7.07
N LEU A 160 -5.72 4.51 7.19
CA LEU A 160 -4.60 3.80 6.54
C LEU A 160 -4.59 3.94 5.01
N PRO A 161 -5.73 3.81 4.28
CA PRO A 161 -5.73 3.97 2.83
C PRO A 161 -5.21 5.33 2.38
N SER A 162 -5.66 6.43 3.01
CA SER A 162 -5.20 7.78 2.64
C SER A 162 -3.72 8.01 2.96
N THR A 163 -3.22 7.46 4.08
CA THR A 163 -1.80 7.43 4.40
C THR A 163 -0.99 6.69 3.33
N ILE A 164 -1.45 5.51 2.91
CA ILE A 164 -0.77 4.73 1.86
C ILE A 164 -0.72 5.55 0.57
N THR A 165 -1.86 6.07 0.10
CA THR A 165 -1.93 6.92 -1.10
C THR A 165 -0.96 8.10 -1.03
N LYS A 166 -0.86 8.77 0.14
CA LYS A 166 0.07 9.88 0.33
C LYS A 166 1.54 9.46 0.20
N LEU A 167 1.91 8.26 0.67
CA LEU A 167 3.26 7.71 0.55
C LEU A 167 3.56 7.18 -0.86
N GLU A 168 2.55 6.87 -1.66
CA GLU A 168 2.69 6.45 -3.06
C GLU A 168 2.88 7.65 -4.01
N SER A 169 2.56 8.87 -3.57
CA SER A 169 2.72 10.09 -4.36
C SER A 169 4.18 10.37 -4.70
N GLN A 170 4.42 10.84 -5.92
CA GLN A 170 5.76 11.24 -6.39
C GLN A 170 6.08 12.68 -5.99
N GLY A 171 7.38 12.99 -5.91
CA GLY A 171 7.86 14.35 -5.62
C GLY A 171 7.68 14.80 -4.17
N VAL A 172 7.34 13.89 -3.27
CA VAL A 172 7.20 14.16 -1.83
C VAL A 172 8.58 14.23 -1.18
N SER A 173 8.79 15.19 -0.28
CA SER A 173 10.05 15.30 0.46
C SER A 173 10.25 14.12 1.41
N LEU A 174 11.51 13.86 1.80
CA LEU A 174 11.79 12.85 2.82
C LEU A 174 11.11 13.21 4.16
N THR A 175 11.11 14.49 4.53
CA THR A 175 10.47 15.00 5.74
C THR A 175 8.98 14.70 5.75
N ASP A 176 8.26 14.98 4.67
CA ASP A 176 6.82 14.74 4.56
C ASP A 176 6.48 13.25 4.60
N SER A 177 7.31 12.44 3.94
CA SER A 177 7.19 10.98 3.94
C SER A 177 7.36 10.42 5.34
N VAL A 178 8.44 10.78 6.04
CA VAL A 178 8.69 10.34 7.42
C VAL A 178 7.61 10.85 8.37
N THR A 179 7.14 12.08 8.20
CA THR A 179 6.03 12.65 9.00
C THR A 179 4.76 11.82 8.84
N THR A 180 4.47 11.36 7.62
CA THR A 180 3.31 10.49 7.34
C THR A 180 3.45 9.10 8.02
N VAL A 181 4.68 8.56 8.06
CA VAL A 181 4.97 7.32 8.81
C VAL A 181 4.81 7.52 10.32
N MET A 182 5.30 8.63 10.87
CA MET A 182 5.18 8.94 12.30
C MET A 182 3.74 9.24 12.71
N PHE A 183 2.96 9.92 11.85
CA PHE A 183 1.52 10.07 12.03
C PHE A 183 0.82 8.72 12.18
N THR A 184 1.17 7.76 11.31
CA THR A 184 0.63 6.39 11.38
C THR A 184 1.01 5.72 12.68
N LYS A 185 2.28 5.83 13.10
CA LYS A 185 2.74 5.30 14.39
C LYS A 185 1.90 5.83 15.55
N ASN A 186 1.75 7.15 15.63
CA ASN A 186 1.01 7.80 16.71
C ASN A 186 -0.46 7.34 16.74
N LYS A 187 -1.12 7.26 15.57
CA LYS A 187 -2.49 6.75 15.48
C LYS A 187 -2.63 5.30 15.94
N LEU A 188 -1.66 4.45 15.62
CA LEU A 188 -1.66 3.06 16.08
C LEU A 188 -1.36 2.94 17.59
N ASP A 189 -0.59 3.86 18.15
CA ASP A 189 -0.29 3.91 19.59
C ASP A 189 -1.53 4.28 20.43
N GLU A 190 -2.51 4.97 19.84
CA GLU A 190 -3.80 5.32 20.47
C GLU A 190 -4.78 4.13 20.55
N VAL A 191 -4.58 3.06 19.76
CA VAL A 191 -5.55 1.96 19.67
C VAL A 191 -5.38 0.97 20.82
N ALA A 192 -6.36 0.95 21.72
CA ALA A 192 -6.41 0.02 22.84
C ALA A 192 -6.92 -1.37 22.46
N GLY A 193 -6.78 -2.32 23.40
CA GLY A 193 -7.28 -3.69 23.29
C GLY A 193 -6.33 -4.65 22.55
N ASP A 194 -6.67 -5.94 22.59
CA ASP A 194 -5.79 -7.02 22.12
C ASP A 194 -5.43 -6.90 20.63
N VAL A 195 -6.40 -6.51 19.80
CA VAL A 195 -6.16 -6.29 18.37
C VAL A 195 -5.26 -5.07 18.16
N GLY A 196 -5.52 -3.97 18.87
CA GLY A 196 -4.70 -2.76 18.85
C GLY A 196 -3.23 -3.06 19.17
N MET A 197 -2.98 -3.78 20.26
CA MET A 197 -1.63 -4.21 20.66
C MET A 197 -0.96 -5.07 19.58
N LYS A 198 -1.65 -6.08 19.03
CA LYS A 198 -1.11 -6.95 17.97
C LYS A 198 -0.74 -6.16 16.71
N VAL A 199 -1.59 -5.21 16.30
CA VAL A 199 -1.35 -4.36 15.13
C VAL A 199 -0.19 -3.41 15.36
N LYS A 200 -0.11 -2.77 16.54
CA LYS A 200 1.05 -1.94 16.94
C LYS A 200 2.36 -2.73 16.92
N THR A 201 2.39 -3.93 17.53
CA THR A 201 3.56 -4.80 17.48
C THR A 201 3.94 -5.14 16.05
N LYS A 202 2.95 -5.44 15.20
CA LYS A 202 3.20 -5.73 13.77
C LYS A 202 3.82 -4.54 13.05
N PHE A 203 3.33 -3.33 13.28
CA PHE A 203 3.87 -2.11 12.68
C PHE A 203 5.32 -1.85 13.12
N ASN A 204 5.61 -1.98 14.42
CA ASN A 204 6.98 -1.83 14.93
C ASN A 204 7.92 -2.86 14.29
N GLN A 205 7.51 -4.12 14.18
CA GLN A 205 8.29 -5.16 13.48
C GLN A 205 8.53 -4.84 11.99
N VAL A 206 7.62 -4.15 11.32
CA VAL A 206 7.81 -3.72 9.92
C VAL A 206 8.93 -2.68 9.84
N LEU A 207 8.97 -1.72 10.77
CA LEU A 207 10.02 -0.70 10.82
C LEU A 207 11.36 -1.27 11.29
N GLU A 208 11.36 -2.09 12.35
CA GLU A 208 12.57 -2.73 12.90
C GLU A 208 13.26 -3.63 11.89
N LYS A 209 12.51 -4.31 11.01
CA LYS A 209 13.09 -5.15 9.93
C LYS A 209 13.59 -4.35 8.73
N ASN A 210 13.56 -3.03 8.80
CA ASN A 210 13.98 -2.10 7.76
C ASN A 210 15.13 -1.24 8.29
N ASP A 211 16.28 -1.88 8.53
CA ASP A 211 17.46 -1.24 9.14
C ASP A 211 17.88 0.03 8.41
N GLY A 212 17.79 0.04 7.08
CA GLY A 212 18.09 1.24 6.30
C GLY A 212 17.12 2.38 6.56
N PHE A 213 15.84 2.12 6.87
CA PHE A 213 14.92 3.19 7.28
C PHE A 213 15.34 3.84 8.60
N ALA A 214 15.92 3.08 9.53
CA ALA A 214 16.50 3.66 10.74
C ALA A 214 17.70 4.58 10.42
N ILE A 215 18.52 4.23 9.42
CA ILE A 215 19.59 5.10 8.91
C ILE A 215 19.00 6.36 8.27
N ILE A 216 17.94 6.23 7.46
CA ILE A 216 17.22 7.37 6.85
C ILE A 216 16.70 8.33 7.93
N LEU A 217 16.17 7.82 9.05
CA LEU A 217 15.73 8.68 10.17
C LEU A 217 16.90 9.45 10.79
N LYS A 218 18.10 8.86 10.90
CA LYS A 218 19.30 9.58 11.36
C LYS A 218 19.73 10.66 10.36
N ILE A 219 19.74 10.35 9.08
CA ILE A 219 20.06 11.30 8.01
C ILE A 219 19.09 12.49 8.06
N LEU A 220 17.79 12.23 8.20
CA LEU A 220 16.79 13.29 8.30
C LEU A 220 17.03 14.21 9.51
N LYS A 221 17.40 13.66 10.66
CA LYS A 221 17.77 14.48 11.83
C LYS A 221 18.95 15.40 11.56
N ILE A 222 19.98 14.93 10.83
CA ILE A 222 21.12 15.76 10.43
C ILE A 222 20.64 16.87 9.47
N LEU A 223 19.83 16.53 8.46
CA LEU A 223 19.29 17.48 7.49
C LEU A 223 18.41 18.57 8.13
N ASN A 224 17.73 18.23 9.23
CA ASN A 224 16.92 19.17 10.01
C ASN A 224 17.74 19.98 11.04
N GLY A 225 19.04 19.69 11.21
CA GLY A 225 19.88 20.32 12.24
C GLY A 225 19.62 19.81 13.67
N GLU A 226 18.97 18.65 13.82
CA GLU A 226 18.66 18.00 15.11
C GLU A 226 19.80 17.09 15.61
N SER A 227 20.76 16.73 14.75
CA SER A 227 21.93 15.91 15.08
C SER A 227 23.20 16.48 14.48
N SER A 228 24.27 16.54 15.27
CA SER A 228 25.61 16.98 14.84
C SER A 228 26.58 15.81 14.60
N SER A 229 26.15 14.57 14.83
CA SER A 229 26.97 13.37 14.66
C SER A 229 26.55 12.55 13.43
N MET A 230 27.54 12.01 12.73
CA MET A 230 27.38 11.04 11.63
C MET A 230 27.45 9.58 12.12
N ASP A 231 27.46 9.34 13.43
CA ASP A 231 27.66 7.99 13.99
C ASP A 231 26.57 7.00 13.59
N GLY A 232 27.02 5.84 13.09
CA GLY A 232 26.17 4.76 12.62
C GLY A 232 25.46 5.04 11.29
N LEU A 233 26.02 5.94 10.47
CA LEU A 233 25.86 5.95 9.01
C LEU A 233 26.97 5.07 8.37
N PRO A 234 26.85 4.67 7.08
CA PRO A 234 27.95 4.02 6.37
C PRO A 234 29.22 4.89 6.38
N GLU A 235 30.39 4.30 6.62
CA GLU A 235 31.67 5.03 6.79
C GLU A 235 32.04 5.89 5.56
N ASP A 236 31.75 5.39 4.36
CA ASP A 236 32.07 6.08 3.10
C ASP A 236 31.07 7.19 2.76
N LEU A 237 30.00 7.36 3.53
CA LEU A 237 28.96 8.35 3.27
C LEU A 237 29.41 9.74 3.77
N THR A 238 29.42 10.73 2.87
CA THR A 238 29.90 12.09 3.20
C THR A 238 28.76 13.07 3.45
N GLY A 239 29.07 14.25 4.02
CA GLY A 239 28.10 15.34 4.18
C GLY A 239 27.49 15.83 2.86
N ASN A 240 28.27 15.81 1.77
CA ASN A 240 27.76 16.14 0.44
C ASN A 240 26.72 15.11 -0.03
N ASP A 241 26.97 13.82 0.23
CA ASP A 241 26.05 12.74 -0.12
C ASP A 241 24.69 12.88 0.60
N LEU A 242 24.71 13.34 1.86
CA LEU A 242 23.48 13.57 2.65
C LEU A 242 22.53 14.58 1.99
N THR A 243 23.05 15.56 1.27
CA THR A 243 22.22 16.60 0.63
C THR A 243 21.24 16.02 -0.40
N PHE A 244 21.59 14.88 -1.02
CA PHE A 244 20.72 14.17 -1.98
C PHE A 244 19.54 13.45 -1.32
N TYR A 245 19.58 13.23 -0.01
CA TYR A 245 18.49 12.54 0.70
C TYR A 245 17.27 13.42 0.99
N LYS A 246 17.33 14.74 0.73
CA LYS A 246 16.21 15.66 0.95
C LYS A 246 14.90 15.21 0.27
N TYR A 247 15.02 14.53 -0.87
CA TYR A 247 13.92 13.96 -1.65
C TYR A 247 14.08 12.44 -1.86
N ALA A 248 14.82 11.76 -0.99
CA ALA A 248 14.96 10.31 -1.07
C ALA A 248 13.59 9.63 -0.90
N PRO A 249 13.18 8.75 -1.83
CA PRO A 249 11.92 8.03 -1.71
C PRO A 249 12.01 6.98 -0.59
N VAL A 250 10.88 6.71 0.05
CA VAL A 250 10.73 5.62 1.04
C VAL A 250 9.76 4.52 0.56
N THR A 251 9.26 4.64 -0.68
CA THR A 251 8.35 3.69 -1.32
C THR A 251 8.81 3.36 -2.75
N SER A 252 8.72 2.08 -3.13
CA SER A 252 9.02 1.59 -4.50
C SER A 252 7.79 1.55 -5.40
N THR A 253 6.71 2.26 -5.03
CA THR A 253 5.40 2.09 -5.66
C THR A 253 5.39 2.47 -7.14
N ASP A 254 6.15 3.51 -7.49
CA ASP A 254 6.38 3.96 -8.86
C ASP A 254 7.06 2.88 -9.71
N VAL A 255 8.09 2.24 -9.17
CA VAL A 255 8.81 1.13 -9.80
C VAL A 255 7.90 -0.09 -9.92
N GLU A 256 7.16 -0.45 -8.87
CA GLU A 256 6.22 -1.58 -8.87
C GLU A 256 5.11 -1.39 -9.92
N ARG A 257 4.55 -0.19 -10.03
CA ARG A 257 3.54 0.14 -11.05
C ARG A 257 4.14 0.10 -12.47
N SER A 258 5.43 0.43 -12.63
CA SER A 258 6.11 0.33 -13.92
C SER A 258 6.22 -1.12 -14.42
N PHE A 259 6.38 -2.11 -13.53
CA PHE A 259 6.41 -3.52 -13.93
C PHE A 259 5.09 -3.99 -14.55
N SER A 260 3.95 -3.50 -14.06
CA SER A 260 2.64 -3.79 -14.68
C SER A 260 2.57 -3.25 -16.12
N ARG A 261 3.15 -2.07 -16.37
CA ARG A 261 3.26 -1.48 -17.71
C ARG A 261 4.16 -2.33 -18.61
N TYR A 262 5.32 -2.75 -18.11
CA TYR A 262 6.23 -3.62 -18.86
C TYR A 262 5.63 -4.99 -19.16
N LYS A 263 4.89 -5.58 -18.21
CA LYS A 263 4.17 -6.85 -18.42
C LYS A 263 3.19 -6.77 -19.59
N THR A 264 2.57 -5.61 -19.81
CA THR A 264 1.67 -5.38 -20.95
C THR A 264 2.43 -5.32 -22.28
N ILE A 265 3.65 -4.80 -22.28
CA ILE A 265 4.53 -4.75 -23.46
C ILE A 265 5.10 -6.15 -23.77
N LEU A 266 5.46 -6.91 -22.74
CA LEU A 266 6.10 -8.23 -22.85
C LEU A 266 5.12 -9.41 -22.83
N ALA A 267 3.82 -9.15 -23.02
CA ALA A 267 2.81 -10.19 -23.01
C ALA A 267 2.97 -11.16 -24.20
N ASP A 268 2.72 -12.45 -23.97
CA ASP A 268 2.89 -13.51 -24.98
C ASP A 268 2.07 -13.32 -26.25
N ASN A 269 0.99 -12.52 -26.21
CA ASN A 269 0.18 -12.18 -27.37
C ASN A 269 0.73 -11.01 -28.20
N ARG A 270 1.84 -10.38 -27.78
CA ARG A 270 2.51 -9.28 -28.47
C ARG A 270 3.95 -9.65 -28.85
N ARG A 271 4.10 -10.64 -29.72
CA ARG A 271 5.40 -11.19 -30.16
C ARG A 271 6.04 -10.49 -31.37
N SER A 272 5.40 -9.44 -31.90
CA SER A 272 5.76 -8.85 -33.20
C SER A 272 6.07 -7.35 -33.12
N PHE A 273 6.48 -6.85 -31.96
CA PHE A 273 6.95 -5.47 -31.91
C PHE A 273 8.33 -5.36 -32.57
N ASP A 274 8.44 -4.50 -33.58
CA ASP A 274 9.74 -3.94 -33.96
C ASP A 274 10.19 -2.89 -32.93
N VAL A 275 11.48 -2.51 -32.99
CA VAL A 275 12.11 -1.58 -32.04
C VAL A 275 11.40 -0.22 -32.01
N GLU A 276 10.92 0.28 -33.15
CA GLU A 276 10.21 1.54 -33.26
C GLU A 276 8.81 1.47 -32.61
N ASN A 277 8.12 0.35 -32.75
CA ASN A 277 6.82 0.10 -32.17
C ASN A 277 6.89 -0.13 -30.65
N ILE A 278 7.94 -0.81 -30.14
CA ILE A 278 8.23 -0.85 -28.70
C ILE A 278 8.42 0.55 -28.14
N LYS A 279 9.22 1.39 -28.80
CA LYS A 279 9.48 2.76 -28.36
C LYS A 279 8.19 3.58 -28.30
N LYS A 280 7.36 3.54 -29.35
CA LYS A 280 6.06 4.22 -29.38
C LYS A 280 5.11 3.69 -28.30
N SER A 281 5.04 2.38 -28.10
CA SER A 281 4.21 1.77 -27.06
C SER A 281 4.66 2.18 -25.65
N LEU A 282 5.97 2.27 -25.42
CA LEU A 282 6.54 2.75 -24.15
C LEU A 282 6.16 4.20 -23.90
N VAL A 283 6.30 5.07 -24.91
CA VAL A 283 5.92 6.49 -24.83
C VAL A 283 4.44 6.64 -24.49
N VAL A 284 3.54 5.90 -25.16
CA VAL A 284 2.09 5.92 -24.85
C VAL A 284 1.81 5.46 -23.42
N GLN A 285 2.44 4.37 -22.96
CA GLN A 285 2.27 3.85 -21.60
C GLN A 285 2.83 4.79 -20.52
N CYS A 286 3.93 5.48 -20.80
CA CYS A 286 4.54 6.46 -19.90
C CYS A 286 3.76 7.79 -19.87
N ASN A 287 3.14 8.20 -20.97
CA ASN A 287 2.36 9.44 -21.08
C ASN A 287 0.91 9.31 -20.61
N ASN A 288 0.40 8.09 -20.39
CA ASN A 288 -0.90 7.86 -19.75
C ASN A 288 -0.84 8.11 -18.23
N LEU A 289 -0.15 9.18 -17.78
CA LEU A 289 -0.15 9.67 -16.40
C LEU A 289 -1.54 10.21 -16.04
N SER A 290 -2.48 9.32 -15.83
CA SER A 290 -3.65 9.58 -14.98
C SER A 290 -3.25 9.09 -13.58
N GLY A 291 -3.16 10.04 -12.65
CA GLY A 291 -2.81 9.81 -11.25
C GLY A 291 -3.73 8.84 -10.53
#